data_AF-A0A853CI27-F1
#
_entry.id   AF-A0A853CI27-F1
#
_cell.length_a   1.000
_cell.length_b   1.000
_cell.length_c   1.000
_cell.angle_alpha   90.00
_cell.angle_beta   90.00
_cell.angle_gamma   90.00
#
_symmetry.space_group_name_H-M   'P 1'
#
loop_
_entity.id
_entity.type
_entity.pdbx_description
1 polymer ?
#
loop_
_entity_poly.entity_id
_entity_poly.type
_entity_poly.pdbx_seq_one_letter_code
_entity_poly.pdbx_strand_id
1 'polypeptide(L)'
;MQTFVPVADFEESARLLDSPRLGKQRVETLQILRALELPDYGWANHPAVLMWRGRTPALVAYGLAMVRIWRERGFADTTHAQIAEFAPEVVGRPQAELAADGLLPSWMGEEALHRSHRSNLLAKDPGFYRPRFTELFGSEPDDLPYVWPDPDDLPPAPEPEGVRVWVVRPRSHDELGACLAAGVVGVGTQSGVDVDATGLSPAELRALAKELSGRRPAKDLRQLSAFLDDVKPGDPVALPIEHGAGLLLGEVVGDYLFQGRELLPHRRPARWDRVVPRAAARPPASLQDPRALFSVVLDPAHVGG
;
A
#
# COMPACT_ATOMS: atom_id res chain seq x y z
N MET A 1 4.11 13.30 6.61
CA MET A 1 4.73 12.20 5.85
C MET A 1 6.13 12.64 5.49
N GLN A 2 7.15 12.02 6.08
CA GLN A 2 8.55 12.29 5.77
C GLN A 2 9.42 11.09 6.18
N THR A 3 10.59 10.96 5.56
CA THR A 3 11.65 10.09 6.07
C THR A 3 12.75 10.91 6.74
N PHE A 4 13.44 10.33 7.72
CA PHE A 4 14.63 10.91 8.32
C PHE A 4 15.85 10.07 7.98
N VAL A 5 16.77 10.63 7.19
CA VAL A 5 17.98 9.95 6.73
C VAL A 5 19.20 10.79 7.13
N PRO A 6 19.49 10.93 8.45
CA PRO A 6 20.59 11.78 8.93
C PRO A 6 21.99 11.28 8.55
N VAL A 7 22.12 10.00 8.17
CA VAL A 7 23.33 9.36 7.66
C VAL A 7 22.96 8.29 6.62
N ALA A 8 23.93 7.79 5.87
CA ALA A 8 23.70 6.83 4.78
C ALA A 8 23.26 5.44 5.27
N ASP A 9 23.75 4.98 6.43
CA ASP A 9 23.35 3.70 6.99
C ASP A 9 21.95 3.77 7.64
N PHE A 10 21.08 2.81 7.29
CA PHE A 10 19.70 2.78 7.75
C PHE A 10 19.58 2.48 9.25
N GLU A 11 20.44 1.63 9.80
CA GLU A 11 20.44 1.33 11.23
C GLU A 11 20.97 2.48 12.05
N GLU A 12 22.08 3.08 11.62
CA GLU A 12 22.65 4.24 12.28
C GLU A 12 21.67 5.41 12.23
N SER A 13 21.01 5.62 11.09
CA SER A 13 19.91 6.58 10.98
C SER A 13 18.84 6.32 12.04
N ALA A 14 18.38 5.08 12.20
CA ALA A 14 17.38 4.72 13.20
C ALA A 14 17.87 4.90 14.64
N ARG A 15 19.15 4.58 14.92
CA ARG A 15 19.78 4.73 16.24
C ARG A 15 19.90 6.20 16.64
N LEU A 16 20.14 7.10 15.68
CA LEU A 16 20.26 8.54 15.92
C LEU A 16 18.93 9.22 16.27
N LEU A 17 17.78 8.64 15.91
CA LEU A 17 16.47 9.26 16.16
C LEU A 17 16.04 9.13 17.62
N ASP A 18 15.41 10.17 18.15
CA ASP A 18 14.62 10.05 19.38
C ASP A 18 13.42 9.10 19.19
N SER A 19 12.88 8.59 20.29
CA SER A 19 11.79 7.60 20.25
C SER A 19 10.52 8.12 19.55
N PRO A 20 10.04 9.36 19.77
CA PRO A 20 8.91 9.88 19.02
C PRO A 20 9.09 9.84 17.50
N ARG A 21 10.26 10.27 16.99
CA ARG A 21 10.53 10.34 15.56
C ARG A 21 10.80 8.96 14.98
N LEU A 22 11.53 8.09 15.67
CA LEU A 22 11.70 6.68 15.28
C LEU A 22 10.35 5.94 15.19
N GLY A 23 9.48 6.11 16.19
CA GLY A 23 8.14 5.53 16.19
C GLY A 23 7.32 5.98 14.99
N LYS A 24 7.43 7.26 14.62
CA LYS A 24 6.77 7.83 13.44
C LYS A 24 7.34 7.32 12.13
N GLN A 25 8.66 7.10 12.04
CA GLN A 25 9.32 6.62 10.81
C GLN A 25 8.78 5.28 10.33
N ARG A 26 8.43 4.36 11.25
CA ARG A 26 7.78 3.08 10.88
C ARG A 26 6.46 3.29 10.14
N VAL A 27 5.60 4.16 10.65
CA VAL A 27 4.28 4.45 10.09
C VAL A 27 4.40 5.26 8.80
N GLU A 28 5.24 6.30 8.78
CA GLU A 28 5.43 7.14 7.59
C GLU A 28 6.09 6.36 6.45
N THR A 29 7.02 5.43 6.74
CA THR A 29 7.58 4.53 5.73
C THR A 29 6.49 3.66 5.09
N LEU A 30 5.62 3.05 5.90
CA LEU A 30 4.49 2.26 5.39
C LEU A 30 3.53 3.11 4.54
N GLN A 31 3.30 4.36 4.91
CA GLN A 31 2.48 5.27 4.11
C GLN A 31 3.14 5.64 2.78
N ILE A 32 4.46 5.84 2.74
CA ILE A 32 5.21 6.11 1.51
C ILE A 32 5.16 4.88 0.59
N LEU A 33 5.41 3.67 1.12
CA LEU A 33 5.28 2.43 0.34
C LEU A 33 3.90 2.30 -0.30
N ARG A 34 2.83 2.59 0.45
CA ARG A 34 1.47 2.60 -0.08
C ARG A 34 1.25 3.70 -1.13
N ALA A 35 1.82 4.89 -0.95
CA ALA A 35 1.72 5.99 -1.90
C ALA A 35 2.47 5.71 -3.22
N LEU A 36 3.54 4.90 -3.16
CA LEU A 36 4.30 4.47 -4.33
C LEU A 36 3.59 3.33 -5.09
N GLU A 37 3.11 2.33 -4.35
CA GLU A 37 2.75 1.03 -4.95
C GLU A 37 1.24 0.77 -5.07
N LEU A 38 0.39 1.48 -4.32
CA LEU A 38 -1.05 1.25 -4.33
C LEU A 38 -1.79 2.31 -5.13
N PRO A 39 -2.63 1.92 -6.11
CA PRO A 39 -3.42 2.87 -6.88
C PRO A 39 -4.36 3.69 -6.00
N ASP A 40 -4.59 4.94 -6.37
CA ASP A 40 -5.48 5.88 -5.66
C ASP A 40 -5.12 6.09 -4.17
N TYR A 41 -3.91 5.75 -3.73
CA TYR A 41 -3.40 6.15 -2.41
C TYR A 41 -2.98 7.63 -2.45
N GLY A 42 -3.20 8.33 -1.34
CA GLY A 42 -2.84 9.75 -1.24
C GLY A 42 -1.33 9.97 -1.23
N TRP A 43 -0.90 11.23 -1.44
CA TRP A 43 0.49 11.68 -1.26
C TRP A 43 1.50 11.29 -2.36
N ALA A 44 1.06 10.70 -3.47
CA ALA A 44 1.94 10.29 -4.57
C ALA A 44 2.86 11.41 -5.14
N ASN A 45 2.46 12.69 -4.98
CA ASN A 45 3.22 13.85 -5.43
C ASN A 45 4.01 14.55 -4.30
N HIS A 46 4.04 13.98 -3.09
CA HIS A 46 4.77 14.58 -1.98
C HIS A 46 6.30 14.40 -2.20
N PRO A 47 7.15 15.41 -1.98
CA PRO A 47 8.60 15.31 -2.26
C PRO A 47 9.29 14.12 -1.56
N ALA A 48 8.98 13.89 -0.29
CA ALA A 48 9.49 12.73 0.44
C ALA A 48 9.01 11.36 -0.07
N VAL A 49 7.94 11.32 -0.88
CA VAL A 49 7.50 10.10 -1.61
C VAL A 49 8.27 9.99 -2.92
N LEU A 50 8.37 11.10 -3.66
CA LEU A 50 9.01 11.15 -4.98
C LEU A 50 10.45 10.64 -4.93
N MET A 51 11.26 11.07 -3.94
CA MET A 51 12.67 10.65 -3.87
C MET A 51 12.89 9.13 -3.75
N TRP A 52 11.86 8.38 -3.33
CA TRP A 52 11.91 6.91 -3.20
C TRP A 52 11.30 6.16 -4.39
N ARG A 53 10.74 6.86 -5.38
CA ARG A 53 10.10 6.21 -6.54
C ARG A 53 11.11 5.34 -7.28
N GLY A 54 10.69 4.11 -7.61
CA GLY A 54 11.55 3.09 -8.23
C GLY A 54 12.50 2.39 -7.26
N ARG A 55 12.52 2.76 -5.98
CA ARG A 55 13.44 2.25 -4.95
C ARG A 55 12.73 1.55 -3.79
N THR A 56 11.60 0.89 -4.07
CA THR A 56 10.75 0.19 -3.10
C THR A 56 11.52 -0.82 -2.25
N PRO A 57 12.41 -1.68 -2.81
CA PRO A 57 13.23 -2.57 -1.98
C PRO A 57 14.11 -1.83 -0.96
N ALA A 58 14.74 -0.72 -1.33
CA ALA A 58 15.54 0.07 -0.40
C ALA A 58 14.67 0.73 0.69
N LEU A 59 13.47 1.22 0.34
CA LEU A 59 12.54 1.79 1.32
C LEU A 59 12.00 0.72 2.29
N VAL A 60 11.78 -0.51 1.83
CA VAL A 60 11.45 -1.65 2.69
C VAL A 60 12.58 -1.91 3.68
N ALA A 61 13.82 -2.01 3.21
CA ALA A 61 14.99 -2.21 4.07
C ALA A 61 15.16 -1.07 5.11
N TYR A 62 14.98 0.18 4.68
CA TYR A 62 14.96 1.35 5.57
C TYR A 62 13.89 1.20 6.66
N GLY A 63 12.65 0.90 6.28
CA GLY A 63 11.53 0.72 7.21
C GLY A 63 11.76 -0.41 8.21
N LEU A 64 12.32 -1.53 7.76
CA LEU A 64 12.64 -2.67 8.61
C LEU A 64 13.80 -2.36 9.59
N ALA A 65 14.77 -1.52 9.19
CA ALA A 65 15.78 -1.02 10.11
C ALA A 65 15.15 -0.17 11.23
N MET A 66 14.23 0.74 10.90
CA MET A 66 13.49 1.54 11.88
C MET A 66 12.69 0.66 12.85
N VAL A 67 12.02 -0.36 12.31
CA VAL A 67 11.27 -1.36 13.10
C VAL A 67 12.17 -2.11 14.06
N ARG A 68 13.34 -2.58 13.60
CA ARG A 68 14.28 -3.32 14.45
C ARG A 68 14.75 -2.45 15.63
N ILE A 69 15.21 -1.22 15.37
CA ILE A 69 15.71 -0.35 16.45
C ILE A 69 14.57 0.03 17.41
N TRP A 70 13.35 0.20 16.90
CA TRP A 70 12.19 0.43 17.74
C TRP A 70 11.90 -0.74 18.70
N ARG A 71 11.99 -1.98 18.20
CA ARG A 71 11.82 -3.19 19.01
C ARG A 71 12.98 -3.39 20.00
N GLU A 72 14.22 -3.11 19.60
CA GLU A 72 15.39 -3.15 20.49
C GLU A 72 15.23 -2.20 21.68
N ARG A 73 14.53 -1.06 21.50
CA ARG A 73 14.18 -0.13 22.58
C ARG A 73 13.03 -0.63 23.49
N GLY A 74 12.54 -1.84 23.28
CA GLY A 74 11.49 -2.48 24.09
C GLY A 74 10.06 -2.11 23.71
N PHE A 75 9.84 -1.47 22.55
CA PHE A 75 8.50 -1.09 22.11
C PHE A 75 7.86 -2.15 21.19
N ALA A 76 6.54 -2.32 21.31
CA ALA A 76 5.76 -3.17 20.42
C ALA A 76 5.63 -2.57 19.01
N ASP A 77 5.54 -3.42 18.01
CA ASP A 77 5.46 -3.03 16.61
C ASP A 77 4.38 -3.82 15.86
N THR A 78 3.68 -3.13 14.96
CA THR A 78 2.63 -3.70 14.11
C THR A 78 2.90 -3.48 12.62
N THR A 79 3.97 -2.77 12.24
CA THR A 79 4.22 -2.39 10.84
C THR A 79 5.16 -3.34 10.12
N HIS A 80 5.97 -4.15 10.82
CA HIS A 80 6.96 -5.05 10.21
C HIS A 80 6.40 -5.88 9.05
N ALA A 81 5.34 -6.66 9.32
CA ALA A 81 4.76 -7.56 8.33
C ALA A 81 4.22 -6.77 7.13
N GLN A 82 3.57 -5.63 7.38
CA GLN A 82 3.01 -4.77 6.33
C GLN A 82 4.09 -4.14 5.46
N ILE A 83 5.24 -3.76 6.03
CA ILE A 83 6.38 -3.21 5.28
C ILE A 83 7.04 -4.32 4.45
N ALA A 84 7.26 -5.49 5.05
CA ALA A 84 7.92 -6.63 4.42
C ALA A 84 7.19 -7.12 3.15
N GLU A 85 5.86 -7.02 3.11
CA GLU A 85 5.05 -7.45 1.96
C GLU A 85 5.33 -6.71 0.65
N PHE A 86 5.93 -5.52 0.69
CA PHE A 86 6.20 -4.72 -0.52
C PHE A 86 7.43 -5.20 -1.29
N ALA A 87 8.39 -5.81 -0.61
CA ALA A 87 9.60 -6.40 -1.21
C ALA A 87 10.09 -7.58 -0.34
N PRO A 88 9.39 -8.72 -0.34
CA PRO A 88 9.74 -9.87 0.50
C PRO A 88 11.18 -10.37 0.27
N GLU A 89 11.69 -10.22 -0.94
CA GLU A 89 13.01 -10.67 -1.39
C GLU A 89 14.17 -9.91 -0.74
N VAL A 90 13.93 -8.74 -0.12
CA VAL A 90 14.96 -7.98 0.60
C VAL A 90 14.86 -8.06 2.12
N VAL A 91 13.88 -8.80 2.64
CA VAL A 91 13.70 -8.97 4.09
C VAL A 91 14.91 -9.71 4.67
N GLY A 92 15.61 -9.07 5.61
CA GLY A 92 16.80 -9.64 6.27
C GLY A 92 18.10 -9.51 5.47
N ARG A 93 18.07 -8.94 4.26
CA ARG A 93 19.29 -8.67 3.49
C ARG A 93 20.03 -7.45 4.07
N PRO A 94 21.36 -7.50 4.23
CA PRO A 94 22.17 -6.35 4.60
C PRO A 94 22.10 -5.22 3.57
N GLN A 95 22.14 -3.96 4.02
CA GLN A 95 22.15 -2.79 3.12
C GLN A 95 23.30 -2.82 2.10
N ALA A 96 24.46 -3.38 2.47
CA ALA A 96 25.59 -3.54 1.57
C ALA A 96 25.30 -4.44 0.36
N GLU A 97 24.48 -5.49 0.53
CA GLU A 97 24.06 -6.33 -0.59
C GLU A 97 23.09 -5.60 -1.51
N LEU A 98 22.16 -4.82 -0.95
CA LEU A 98 21.28 -3.96 -1.73
C LEU A 98 22.07 -2.93 -2.55
N ALA A 99 23.15 -2.39 -1.97
CA ALA A 99 24.06 -1.50 -2.68
C ALA A 99 24.76 -2.21 -3.84
N ALA A 100 25.27 -3.43 -3.61
CA ALA A 100 25.93 -4.24 -4.64
C ALA A 100 25.00 -4.60 -5.81
N ASP A 101 23.72 -4.83 -5.53
CA ASP A 101 22.67 -5.08 -6.54
C ASP A 101 22.17 -3.79 -7.21
N GLY A 102 22.70 -2.62 -6.82
CA GLY A 102 22.27 -1.33 -7.35
C GLY A 102 20.84 -0.96 -6.96
N LEU A 103 20.32 -1.46 -5.84
CA LEU A 103 18.95 -1.23 -5.37
C LEU A 103 18.80 0.04 -4.52
N LEU A 104 19.90 0.62 -4.01
CA LEU A 104 19.85 1.87 -3.25
C LEU A 104 19.61 3.08 -4.17
N PRO A 105 18.90 4.12 -3.67
CA PRO A 105 18.76 5.38 -4.41
C PRO A 105 20.12 6.03 -4.70
N SER A 106 20.24 6.73 -5.84
CA SER A 106 21.49 7.40 -6.24
C SER A 106 21.94 8.47 -5.24
N TRP A 107 20.99 9.07 -4.53
CA TRP A 107 21.24 10.09 -3.51
C TRP A 107 21.73 9.51 -2.18
N MET A 108 21.80 8.18 -2.02
CA MET A 108 22.26 7.57 -0.77
C MET A 108 23.76 7.82 -0.58
N GLY A 109 24.12 8.52 0.49
CA GLY A 109 25.50 8.99 0.73
C GLY A 109 25.72 10.45 0.35
N GLU A 110 24.73 11.13 -0.25
CA GLU A 110 24.82 12.55 -0.58
C GLU A 110 24.74 13.41 0.68
N GLU A 111 25.87 14.02 1.06
CA GLU A 111 26.02 14.72 2.32
C GLU A 111 25.09 15.94 2.45
N ALA A 112 24.77 16.62 1.35
CA ALA A 112 23.81 17.73 1.36
C ALA A 112 22.41 17.28 1.82
N LEU A 113 21.99 16.07 1.42
CA LEU A 113 20.75 15.47 1.89
C LEU A 113 20.84 15.16 3.38
N HIS A 114 21.84 14.37 3.78
CA HIS A 114 22.00 13.93 5.16
C HIS A 114 22.08 15.11 6.14
N ARG A 115 22.86 16.13 5.79
CA ARG A 115 22.99 17.36 6.57
C ARG A 115 21.69 18.14 6.69
N SER A 116 20.90 18.25 5.62
CA SER A 116 19.58 18.90 5.69
C SER A 116 18.63 18.16 6.64
N HIS A 117 18.67 16.83 6.67
CA HIS A 117 17.87 16.01 7.58
C HIS A 117 18.35 16.16 9.03
N ARG A 118 19.68 16.19 9.28
CA ARG A 118 20.25 16.48 10.61
C ARG A 118 19.83 17.87 11.10
N SER A 119 19.93 18.89 10.26
CA SER A 119 19.48 20.26 10.58
C SER A 119 18.00 20.29 11.00
N ASN A 120 17.14 19.58 10.27
CA ASN A 120 15.71 19.54 10.59
C ASN A 120 15.40 18.71 11.85
N LEU A 121 16.22 17.72 12.19
CA LEU A 121 16.12 17.01 13.46
C LEU A 121 16.54 17.92 14.62
N LEU A 122 17.64 18.66 14.48
CA LEU A 122 18.09 19.67 15.44
C LEU A 122 17.00 20.71 15.71
N ALA A 123 16.40 21.29 14.66
CA ALA A 123 15.32 22.26 14.80
C ALA A 123 14.11 21.71 15.58
N LYS A 124 13.87 20.40 15.46
CA LYS A 124 12.74 19.72 16.10
C LYS A 124 12.97 19.39 17.57
N ASP A 125 14.21 19.10 17.98
CA ASP A 125 14.58 18.84 19.37
C ASP A 125 16.07 19.14 19.62
N PRO A 126 16.43 20.41 19.82
CA PRO A 126 17.83 20.79 19.97
C PRO A 126 18.52 20.11 21.15
N GLY A 127 17.78 19.87 22.25
CA GLY A 127 18.33 19.25 23.46
C GLY A 127 18.71 17.78 23.24
N PHE A 128 17.92 17.05 22.46
CA PHE A 128 18.24 15.66 22.12
C PHE A 128 19.37 15.57 21.08
N TYR A 129 19.30 16.33 19.99
CA TYR A 129 20.19 16.14 18.84
C TYR A 129 21.52 16.86 18.95
N ARG A 130 21.58 18.06 19.56
CA ARG A 130 22.81 18.89 19.54
C ARG A 130 24.02 18.21 20.16
N PRO A 131 23.94 17.58 21.36
CA PRO A 131 25.10 16.90 21.93
C PRO A 131 25.58 15.73 21.06
N ARG A 132 24.64 14.93 20.54
CA ARG A 132 24.93 13.74 19.73
C ARG A 132 25.54 14.09 18.37
N PHE A 133 24.99 15.09 17.68
CA PHE A 133 25.52 15.49 16.39
C PHE A 133 26.84 16.24 16.51
N THR A 134 27.04 17.02 17.58
CA THR A 134 28.34 17.67 17.83
C THR A 134 29.46 16.64 17.99
N GLU A 135 29.19 15.54 18.69
CA GLU A 135 30.16 14.45 18.87
C GLU A 135 30.52 13.74 17.55
N LEU A 136 29.53 13.52 16.68
CA LEU A 136 29.70 12.71 15.46
C LEU A 136 30.11 13.52 14.23
N PHE A 137 29.58 14.74 14.08
CA PHE A 137 29.68 15.55 12.86
C PHE A 137 30.25 16.96 13.13
N GLY A 138 30.46 17.33 14.40
CA GLY A 138 30.78 18.70 14.77
C GLY A 138 29.56 19.63 14.77
N SER A 139 29.80 20.94 14.74
CA SER A 139 28.72 21.94 14.78
C SER A 139 27.89 21.91 13.50
N GLU A 140 26.61 21.60 13.64
CA GLU A 140 25.64 21.57 12.54
C GLU A 140 24.64 22.73 12.63
N PRO A 141 24.16 23.27 11.49
CA PRO A 141 23.09 24.25 11.46
C PRO A 141 21.75 23.59 11.86
N ASP A 142 20.79 24.41 12.28
CA ASP A 142 19.42 23.99 12.61
C ASP A 142 18.36 24.74 11.79
N ASP A 143 18.76 25.41 10.71
CA ASP A 143 17.92 26.27 9.88
C ASP A 143 17.93 25.90 8.37
N LEU A 144 18.57 24.81 7.98
CA LEU A 144 18.58 24.37 6.57
C LEU A 144 17.20 23.87 6.12
N PRO A 145 16.74 24.23 4.91
CA PRO A 145 15.58 23.61 4.30
C PRO A 145 15.87 22.12 4.00
N TYR A 146 14.83 21.28 4.01
CA TYR A 146 14.97 19.90 3.55
C TYR A 146 15.44 19.86 2.09
N VAL A 147 16.40 18.98 1.82
CA VAL A 147 16.75 18.56 0.46
C VAL A 147 15.96 17.29 0.15
N TRP A 148 15.10 17.36 -0.87
CA TRP A 148 14.37 16.22 -1.42
C TRP A 148 14.83 16.02 -2.87
N PRO A 149 15.66 15.01 -3.16
CA PRO A 149 16.13 14.73 -4.51
C PRO A 149 14.99 14.34 -5.44
N ASP A 150 15.19 14.57 -6.73
CA ASP A 150 14.34 13.97 -7.74
C ASP A 150 14.49 12.44 -7.73
N PRO A 151 13.45 11.69 -8.16
CA PRO A 151 13.55 10.25 -8.32
C PRO A 151 14.69 9.86 -9.27
N ASP A 152 15.27 8.68 -9.04
CA ASP A 152 16.18 8.08 -10.02
C ASP A 152 15.47 7.82 -11.35
N ASP A 153 16.17 8.04 -12.46
CA ASP A 153 15.69 7.72 -13.80
C ASP A 153 15.79 6.21 -14.05
N LEU A 154 14.81 5.49 -13.52
CA LEU A 154 14.66 4.04 -13.68
C LEU A 154 13.49 3.73 -14.60
N PRO A 155 13.60 2.70 -15.46
CA PRO A 155 12.44 2.20 -16.17
C PRO A 155 11.37 1.74 -15.16
N PRO A 156 10.07 1.85 -15.51
CA PRO A 156 9.02 1.25 -14.69
C PRO A 156 9.31 -0.22 -14.41
N ALA A 157 9.04 -0.67 -13.18
CA ALA A 157 9.14 -2.07 -12.85
C ALA A 157 8.24 -2.89 -13.79
N PRO A 158 8.69 -4.07 -14.27
CA PRO A 158 7.85 -4.93 -15.09
C PRO A 158 6.61 -5.34 -14.30
N GLU A 159 5.48 -5.49 -14.99
CA GLU A 159 4.28 -6.04 -14.36
C GLU A 159 4.56 -7.46 -13.85
N PRO A 160 4.05 -7.82 -12.66
CA PRO A 160 4.27 -9.15 -12.11
C PRO A 160 3.65 -10.21 -13.03
N GLU A 161 4.42 -11.26 -13.32
CA GLU A 161 3.92 -12.43 -14.05
C GLU A 161 2.98 -13.27 -13.17
N GLY A 162 1.83 -13.64 -13.74
CA GLY A 162 0.90 -14.56 -13.10
C GLY A 162 -0.51 -14.46 -13.65
N VAL A 163 -1.49 -14.89 -12.84
CA VAL A 163 -2.91 -14.82 -13.19
C VAL A 163 -3.54 -13.60 -12.53
N ARG A 164 -4.15 -12.72 -13.32
CA ARG A 164 -4.92 -11.60 -12.79
C ARG A 164 -6.20 -12.11 -12.14
N VAL A 165 -6.46 -11.68 -10.92
CA VAL A 165 -7.64 -12.05 -10.13
C VAL A 165 -8.30 -10.79 -9.59
N TRP A 166 -9.62 -10.69 -9.72
CA TRP A 166 -10.39 -9.64 -9.07
C TRP A 166 -10.50 -9.93 -7.58
N VAL A 167 -10.18 -8.96 -6.74
CA VAL A 167 -10.39 -9.04 -5.30
C VAL A 167 -11.59 -8.17 -4.96
N VAL A 168 -12.61 -8.80 -4.38
CA VAL A 168 -13.79 -8.13 -3.84
C VAL A 168 -13.67 -8.19 -2.33
N ARG A 169 -13.47 -7.05 -1.68
CA ARG A 169 -13.31 -6.97 -0.23
C ARG A 169 -14.64 -6.64 0.45
N PRO A 170 -15.19 -7.58 1.24
CA PRO A 170 -16.28 -7.27 2.16
C PRO A 170 -15.82 -6.27 3.22
N ARG A 171 -16.69 -5.30 3.55
CA ARG A 171 -16.41 -4.26 4.55
C ARG A 171 -16.79 -4.67 5.96
N SER A 172 -17.55 -5.75 6.11
CA SER A 172 -17.98 -6.31 7.39
C SER A 172 -18.04 -7.85 7.34
N HIS A 173 -18.14 -8.48 8.51
CA HIS A 173 -18.38 -9.92 8.60
C HIS A 173 -19.73 -10.31 7.98
N ASP A 174 -20.74 -9.43 8.02
CA ASP A 174 -22.05 -9.68 7.44
C ASP A 174 -21.99 -9.67 5.90
N GLU A 175 -21.23 -8.74 5.30
CA GLU A 175 -20.99 -8.74 3.85
C GLU A 175 -20.22 -10.01 3.41
N LEU A 176 -19.22 -10.45 4.20
CA LEU A 176 -18.51 -11.70 3.92
C LEU A 176 -19.46 -12.89 4.01
N GLY A 177 -20.30 -12.95 5.06
CA GLY A 177 -21.32 -13.98 5.21
C GLY A 177 -22.29 -14.02 4.04
N ALA A 178 -22.72 -12.86 3.54
CA ALA A 178 -23.58 -12.74 2.36
C ALA A 178 -22.92 -13.31 1.09
N CYS A 179 -21.63 -13.00 0.85
CA CYS A 179 -20.88 -13.57 -0.27
C CYS A 179 -20.84 -15.10 -0.24
N LEU A 180 -20.59 -15.67 0.94
CA LEU A 180 -20.45 -17.12 1.13
C LEU A 180 -21.80 -17.83 1.05
N ALA A 181 -22.82 -17.31 1.73
CA ALA A 181 -24.14 -17.94 1.82
C ALA A 181 -24.92 -17.88 0.50
N ALA A 182 -24.83 -16.76 -0.22
CA ALA A 182 -25.53 -16.58 -1.49
C ALA A 182 -24.70 -17.00 -2.72
N GLY A 183 -23.42 -17.32 -2.56
CA GLY A 183 -22.53 -17.62 -3.69
C GLY A 183 -22.40 -16.43 -4.63
N VAL A 184 -22.00 -15.28 -4.10
CA VAL A 184 -21.92 -14.02 -4.86
C VAL A 184 -20.68 -13.23 -4.50
N VAL A 185 -20.27 -12.37 -5.42
CA VAL A 185 -19.44 -11.20 -5.11
C VAL A 185 -20.22 -9.94 -5.38
N GLY A 186 -19.93 -8.87 -4.64
CA GLY A 186 -20.60 -7.61 -4.86
C GLY A 186 -19.97 -6.43 -4.15
N VAL A 187 -20.47 -5.25 -4.50
CA VAL A 187 -20.15 -3.98 -3.84
C VAL A 187 -21.43 -3.38 -3.25
N GLY A 188 -21.28 -2.65 -2.15
CA GLY A 188 -22.38 -1.92 -1.53
C GLY A 188 -22.78 -0.66 -2.31
N THR A 189 -23.63 0.17 -1.69
CA THR A 189 -24.14 1.43 -2.26
C THR A 189 -23.25 2.64 -1.98
N GLN A 190 -21.97 2.44 -1.63
CA GLN A 190 -21.09 3.55 -1.23
C GLN A 190 -20.76 4.51 -2.38
N SER A 191 -21.02 4.10 -3.62
CA SER A 191 -21.05 4.96 -4.80
C SER A 191 -22.15 6.04 -4.75
N GLY A 192 -23.13 5.89 -3.85
CA GLY A 192 -24.36 6.68 -3.82
C GLY A 192 -25.40 6.22 -4.84
N VAL A 193 -25.15 5.12 -5.55
CA VAL A 193 -26.11 4.46 -6.44
C VAL A 193 -26.70 3.30 -5.67
N ASP A 194 -28.00 3.36 -5.38
CA ASP A 194 -28.78 2.34 -4.66
C ASP A 194 -29.93 1.80 -5.52
N VAL A 195 -29.73 1.82 -6.83
CA VAL A 195 -30.66 1.34 -7.87
C VAL A 195 -29.89 0.50 -8.90
N ASP A 196 -30.64 -0.16 -9.78
CA ASP A 196 -30.05 -0.91 -10.89
C ASP A 196 -29.22 0.01 -11.81
N ALA A 197 -27.97 -0.38 -12.04
CA ALA A 197 -26.98 0.34 -12.80
C ALA A 197 -26.65 -0.33 -14.15
N THR A 198 -27.45 -1.31 -14.58
CA THR A 198 -27.25 -2.04 -15.83
C THR A 198 -27.14 -1.08 -17.02
N GLY A 199 -26.04 -1.20 -17.77
CA GLY A 199 -25.81 -0.43 -19.01
C GLY A 199 -25.44 1.04 -18.82
N LEU A 200 -25.27 1.52 -17.59
CA LEU A 200 -24.89 2.91 -17.35
C LEU A 200 -23.39 3.12 -17.58
N SER A 201 -23.06 4.12 -18.40
CA SER A 201 -21.69 4.58 -18.60
C SER A 201 -21.11 5.26 -17.34
N PRO A 202 -19.78 5.43 -17.25
CA PRO A 202 -19.15 6.16 -16.15
C PRO A 202 -19.67 7.60 -15.96
N ALA A 203 -20.11 8.26 -17.04
CA ALA A 203 -20.66 9.61 -16.98
C ALA A 203 -22.09 9.61 -16.42
N GLU A 204 -22.92 8.65 -16.82
CA GLU A 204 -24.29 8.47 -16.33
C GLU A 204 -24.29 8.06 -14.86
N LEU A 205 -23.41 7.15 -14.43
CA LEU A 205 -23.25 6.79 -13.01
C LEU A 205 -22.93 8.01 -12.13
N ARG A 206 -22.07 8.93 -12.60
CA ARG A 206 -21.75 10.16 -11.87
C ARG A 206 -22.91 11.13 -11.81
N ALA A 207 -23.73 11.19 -12.85
CA ALA A 207 -24.94 12.02 -12.87
C ALA A 207 -25.98 11.45 -11.89
N LEU A 208 -26.25 10.15 -11.98
CA LEU A 208 -27.19 9.43 -11.13
C LEU A 208 -26.82 9.51 -9.65
N ALA A 209 -25.56 9.26 -9.29
CA ALA A 209 -25.11 9.35 -7.89
C ALA A 209 -25.30 10.75 -7.30
N LYS A 210 -25.10 11.81 -8.11
CA LYS A 210 -25.35 13.19 -7.69
C LYS A 210 -26.84 13.44 -7.43
N GLU A 211 -27.71 12.89 -8.28
CA GLU A 211 -29.16 12.99 -8.14
C GLU A 211 -29.66 12.30 -6.87
N LEU A 212 -29.23 11.05 -6.64
CA LEU A 212 -29.70 10.24 -5.52
C LEU A 212 -29.12 10.66 -4.16
N SER A 213 -27.82 10.95 -4.10
CA SER A 213 -27.12 11.17 -2.83
C SER A 213 -26.70 12.63 -2.57
N GLY A 214 -26.81 13.50 -3.57
CA GLY A 214 -26.24 14.86 -3.54
C GLY A 214 -24.70 14.90 -3.56
N ARG A 215 -24.03 13.74 -3.56
CA ARG A 215 -22.57 13.60 -3.50
C ARG A 215 -22.02 12.95 -4.78
N ARG A 216 -20.71 13.04 -4.97
CA ARG A 216 -19.98 12.40 -6.08
C ARG A 216 -18.75 11.67 -5.54
N PRO A 217 -18.92 10.49 -4.91
CA PRO A 217 -17.80 9.73 -4.37
C PRO A 217 -17.01 9.09 -5.50
N ALA A 218 -16.09 9.86 -6.10
CA ALA A 218 -15.40 9.48 -7.34
C ALA A 218 -14.68 8.13 -7.25
N LYS A 219 -14.13 7.77 -6.09
CA LYS A 219 -13.43 6.50 -5.87
C LYS A 219 -14.38 5.30 -5.86
N ASP A 220 -15.51 5.39 -5.16
CA ASP A 220 -16.50 4.31 -5.13
C ASP A 220 -17.24 4.19 -6.47
N LEU A 221 -17.47 5.31 -7.18
CA LEU A 221 -18.04 5.29 -8.53
C LEU A 221 -17.14 4.60 -9.56
N ARG A 222 -15.81 4.81 -9.51
CA ARG A 222 -14.87 4.07 -10.36
C ARG A 222 -14.92 2.57 -10.09
N GLN A 223 -15.05 2.17 -8.83
CA GLN A 223 -15.16 0.75 -8.46
C GLN A 223 -16.48 0.14 -8.94
N LEU A 224 -17.61 0.84 -8.79
CA LEU A 224 -18.88 0.36 -9.32
C LEU A 224 -18.85 0.24 -10.85
N SER A 225 -18.29 1.24 -11.55
CA SER A 225 -18.12 1.17 -13.01
C SER A 225 -17.27 -0.03 -13.43
N ALA A 226 -16.10 -0.24 -12.80
CA ALA A 226 -15.26 -1.41 -13.08
C ALA A 226 -15.99 -2.74 -12.78
N PHE A 227 -16.82 -2.80 -11.74
CA PHE A 227 -17.62 -3.99 -11.44
C PHE A 227 -18.66 -4.33 -12.53
N LEU A 228 -19.24 -3.30 -13.15
CA LEU A 228 -20.21 -3.44 -14.24
C LEU A 228 -19.50 -3.79 -15.55
N ASP A 229 -18.43 -3.06 -15.86
CA ASP A 229 -17.84 -3.01 -17.19
C ASP A 229 -16.66 -3.97 -17.37
N ASP A 230 -15.90 -4.26 -16.32
CA ASP A 230 -14.64 -5.00 -16.42
C ASP A 230 -14.71 -6.41 -15.80
N VAL A 231 -15.53 -6.62 -14.76
CA VAL A 231 -15.73 -7.95 -14.16
C VAL A 231 -16.75 -8.74 -14.98
N LYS A 232 -16.37 -9.91 -15.51
CA LYS A 232 -17.20 -10.73 -16.40
C LYS A 232 -17.34 -12.19 -15.94
N PRO A 233 -18.39 -12.91 -16.38
CA PRO A 233 -18.44 -14.36 -16.22
C PRO A 233 -17.18 -15.02 -16.78
N GLY A 234 -16.62 -15.97 -16.05
CA GLY A 234 -15.35 -16.63 -16.32
C GLY A 234 -14.13 -15.97 -15.66
N ASP A 235 -14.26 -14.75 -15.13
CA ASP A 235 -13.14 -14.09 -14.46
C ASP A 235 -12.82 -14.76 -13.12
N PRO A 236 -11.53 -15.00 -12.81
CA PRO A 236 -11.09 -15.37 -11.47
C PRO A 236 -11.42 -14.25 -10.47
N VAL A 237 -11.97 -14.64 -9.32
CA VAL A 237 -12.31 -13.71 -8.24
C VAL A 237 -11.85 -14.26 -6.88
N ALA A 238 -11.59 -13.36 -5.94
CA ALA A 238 -11.13 -13.69 -4.61
C ALA A 238 -11.80 -12.83 -3.53
N LEU A 239 -12.04 -13.43 -2.36
CA LEU A 239 -12.42 -12.74 -1.13
C LEU A 239 -11.27 -12.81 -0.11
N PRO A 240 -10.86 -11.68 0.48
CA PRO A 240 -10.02 -11.71 1.68
C PRO A 240 -10.78 -12.38 2.83
N ILE A 241 -10.19 -13.43 3.40
CA ILE A 241 -10.70 -14.16 4.57
C ILE A 241 -9.64 -14.19 5.67
N GLU A 242 -9.97 -14.74 6.84
CA GLU A 242 -9.03 -14.93 7.95
C GLU A 242 -8.30 -13.62 8.34
N HIS A 243 -9.08 -12.53 8.45
CA HIS A 243 -8.54 -11.19 8.69
C HIS A 243 -7.47 -10.73 7.67
N GLY A 244 -7.56 -11.23 6.43
CA GLY A 244 -6.68 -10.90 5.33
C GLY A 244 -5.47 -11.83 5.17
N ALA A 245 -5.34 -12.87 5.99
CA ALA A 245 -4.25 -13.85 5.91
C ALA A 245 -4.40 -14.84 4.73
N GLY A 246 -5.62 -15.02 4.22
CA GLY A 246 -5.93 -15.88 3.09
C GLY A 246 -6.87 -15.23 2.09
N LEU A 247 -6.95 -15.83 0.90
CA LEU A 247 -7.89 -15.52 -0.16
C LEU A 247 -8.73 -16.75 -0.46
N LEU A 248 -10.06 -16.63 -0.37
CA LEU A 248 -10.96 -17.62 -0.94
C LEU A 248 -11.11 -17.33 -2.43
N LEU A 249 -10.55 -18.19 -3.26
CA LEU A 249 -10.64 -18.10 -4.72
C LEU A 249 -11.95 -18.70 -5.23
N GLY A 250 -12.38 -18.17 -6.36
CA GLY A 250 -13.53 -18.63 -7.10
C GLY A 250 -13.55 -18.04 -8.51
N GLU A 251 -14.70 -18.19 -9.14
CA GLU A 251 -14.97 -17.73 -10.50
C GLU A 251 -16.31 -17.01 -10.53
N VAL A 252 -16.40 -15.91 -11.27
CA VAL A 252 -17.68 -15.27 -11.56
C VAL A 252 -18.45 -16.14 -12.55
N VAL A 253 -19.67 -16.56 -12.22
CA VAL A 253 -20.44 -17.52 -13.04
C VAL A 253 -21.70 -16.93 -13.67
N GLY A 254 -21.97 -15.65 -13.46
CA GLY A 254 -23.15 -14.99 -13.99
C GLY A 254 -23.01 -13.49 -14.17
N ASP A 255 -23.96 -12.92 -14.89
CA ASP A 255 -24.01 -11.49 -15.16
C ASP A 255 -24.32 -10.66 -13.92
N TYR A 256 -24.15 -9.35 -14.08
CA TYR A 256 -24.49 -8.38 -13.05
C TYR A 256 -25.98 -8.41 -12.73
N LEU A 257 -26.28 -8.31 -11.44
CA LEU A 257 -27.63 -8.26 -10.91
C LEU A 257 -27.71 -7.16 -9.85
N PHE A 258 -28.82 -6.45 -9.84
CA PHE A 258 -29.18 -5.55 -8.76
C PHE A 258 -30.22 -6.18 -7.83
N GLN A 259 -30.00 -6.14 -6.52
CA GLN A 259 -30.93 -6.65 -5.51
C GLN A 259 -30.93 -5.72 -4.28
N GLY A 260 -31.69 -4.63 -4.35
CA GLY A 260 -31.59 -3.50 -3.43
C GLY A 260 -31.89 -3.72 -1.94
N ARG A 261 -32.47 -4.86 -1.53
CA ARG A 261 -32.77 -5.14 -0.10
C ARG A 261 -31.64 -5.84 0.66
N GLU A 262 -30.55 -6.12 -0.03
CA GLU A 262 -29.51 -7.03 0.43
C GLU A 262 -28.22 -6.26 0.67
N LEU A 263 -27.31 -6.81 1.50
CA LEU A 263 -26.08 -6.13 1.92
C LEU A 263 -25.14 -5.78 0.75
N LEU A 264 -25.16 -6.61 -0.29
CA LEU A 264 -24.39 -6.44 -1.53
C LEU A 264 -25.38 -6.34 -2.70
N PRO A 265 -25.99 -5.16 -2.90
CA PRO A 265 -27.06 -5.01 -3.88
C PRO A 265 -26.52 -5.02 -5.31
N HIS A 266 -25.32 -4.48 -5.56
CA HIS A 266 -24.62 -4.66 -6.83
C HIS A 266 -23.79 -5.94 -6.78
N ARG A 267 -24.24 -6.99 -7.45
CA ARG A 267 -23.61 -8.32 -7.31
C ARG A 267 -23.49 -9.09 -8.62
N ARG A 268 -22.68 -10.14 -8.57
CA ARG A 268 -22.59 -11.20 -9.59
C ARG A 268 -22.56 -12.56 -8.89
N PRO A 269 -23.24 -13.59 -9.42
CA PRO A 269 -23.06 -14.96 -8.96
C PRO A 269 -21.60 -15.40 -9.05
N ALA A 270 -21.11 -16.10 -8.03
CA ALA A 270 -19.75 -16.60 -7.92
C ALA A 270 -19.74 -18.03 -7.38
N ARG A 271 -18.83 -18.85 -7.91
CA ARG A 271 -18.57 -20.20 -7.42
C ARG A 271 -17.22 -20.24 -6.72
N TRP A 272 -17.23 -20.61 -5.44
CA TRP A 272 -16.01 -20.74 -4.62
C TRP A 272 -15.35 -22.10 -4.83
N ASP A 273 -14.02 -22.11 -4.78
CA ASP A 273 -13.19 -23.29 -5.03
C ASP A 273 -12.31 -23.59 -3.81
N ARG A 274 -11.23 -22.82 -3.64
CA ARG A 274 -10.16 -23.11 -2.68
C ARG A 274 -9.65 -21.87 -1.96
N VAL A 275 -8.98 -22.08 -0.83
CA VAL A 275 -8.27 -21.03 -0.10
C VAL A 275 -6.79 -21.06 -0.48
N VAL A 276 -6.23 -19.88 -0.75
CA VAL A 276 -4.79 -19.69 -0.98
C VAL A 276 -4.22 -18.70 0.04
N PRO A 277 -2.93 -18.82 0.41
CA PRO A 277 -2.33 -17.88 1.34
C PRO A 277 -2.20 -16.49 0.71
N ARG A 278 -2.22 -15.44 1.54
CA ARG A 278 -1.94 -14.05 1.11
C ARG A 278 -0.64 -13.91 0.31
N ALA A 279 0.36 -14.72 0.65
CA ALA A 279 1.66 -14.77 -0.02
C ALA A 279 1.59 -15.24 -1.49
N ALA A 280 0.45 -15.78 -1.95
CA ALA A 280 0.24 -16.11 -3.35
C ALA A 280 0.12 -14.87 -4.26
N ALA A 281 -0.21 -13.69 -3.70
CA ALA A 281 -0.24 -12.45 -4.45
C ALA A 281 1.18 -11.90 -4.70
N ARG A 282 1.39 -11.30 -5.87
CA ARG A 282 2.69 -10.80 -6.34
C ARG A 282 2.63 -9.29 -6.65
N PRO A 283 3.25 -8.42 -5.82
CA PRO A 283 3.70 -8.70 -4.46
C PRO A 283 2.52 -8.86 -3.49
N PRO A 284 2.70 -9.48 -2.30
CA PRO A 284 1.63 -9.63 -1.31
C PRO A 284 1.03 -8.29 -0.87
N ALA A 285 1.83 -7.22 -0.90
CA ALA A 285 1.39 -5.88 -0.54
C ALA A 285 0.26 -5.33 -1.41
N SER A 286 0.07 -5.84 -2.64
CA SER A 286 -1.07 -5.47 -3.49
C SER A 286 -2.43 -5.69 -2.78
N LEU A 287 -2.50 -6.66 -1.86
CA LEU A 287 -3.69 -6.91 -1.03
C LEU A 287 -3.88 -5.91 0.12
N GLN A 288 -2.96 -4.96 0.31
CA GLN A 288 -3.14 -3.82 1.22
C GLN A 288 -3.93 -2.66 0.58
N ASP A 289 -4.23 -2.73 -0.71
CA ASP A 289 -5.09 -1.77 -1.40
C ASP A 289 -6.41 -1.61 -0.64
N PRO A 290 -6.83 -0.42 -0.16
CA PRO A 290 -8.01 -0.27 0.67
C PRO A 290 -9.35 -0.29 -0.09
N ARG A 291 -9.35 -0.43 -1.43
CA ARG A 291 -10.57 -0.46 -2.27
C ARG A 291 -11.42 -1.70 -1.98
N ALA A 292 -12.73 -1.58 -2.16
CA ALA A 292 -13.66 -2.70 -2.13
C ALA A 292 -13.54 -3.60 -3.37
N LEU A 293 -13.15 -3.03 -4.52
CA LEU A 293 -12.83 -3.76 -5.74
C LEU A 293 -11.47 -3.32 -6.28
N PHE A 294 -10.59 -4.28 -6.53
CA PHE A 294 -9.29 -4.09 -7.15
C PHE A 294 -8.83 -5.41 -7.78
N SER A 295 -7.74 -5.39 -8.55
CA SER A 295 -7.15 -6.60 -9.12
C SER A 295 -5.75 -6.83 -8.56
N VAL A 296 -5.38 -8.09 -8.37
CA VAL A 296 -4.02 -8.52 -8.02
C VAL A 296 -3.53 -9.55 -9.03
N VAL A 297 -2.24 -9.78 -9.07
CA VAL A 297 -1.65 -10.92 -9.78
C VAL A 297 -1.33 -12.01 -8.77
N LEU A 298 -1.81 -13.22 -9.01
CA LEU A 298 -1.49 -14.39 -8.22
C LEU A 298 -0.49 -15.29 -8.94
N ASP A 299 0.34 -15.96 -8.16
CA ASP A 299 1.21 -17.03 -8.64
C ASP A 299 0.38 -18.13 -9.33
N PRO A 300 0.69 -18.49 -10.60
CA PRO A 300 -0.01 -19.56 -11.32
C PRO A 300 -0.08 -20.88 -10.57
N ALA A 301 0.92 -21.21 -9.73
CA ALA A 301 0.93 -22.42 -8.92
C ALA A 301 -0.23 -22.51 -7.92
N HIS A 302 -0.83 -21.37 -7.56
CA HIS A 302 -1.96 -21.29 -6.62
C HIS A 302 -3.32 -21.17 -7.30
N VAL A 303 -3.34 -20.87 -8.62
CA VAL A 303 -4.57 -20.66 -9.39
C VAL A 303 -4.83 -21.82 -10.36
N GLY A 304 -3.79 -22.50 -10.83
CA GLY A 304 -3.93 -23.72 -11.65
C GLY A 304 -4.40 -24.91 -10.81
N GLY A 305 -5.49 -25.54 -11.23
CA GLY A 305 -6.08 -26.75 -10.64
C GLY A 305 -7.29 -27.16 -11.44
#